data_AF-A0A6B3FHD6-F1
#
_entry.id   AF-A0A6B3FHD6-F1
#
_cell.length_a   1.000
_cell.length_b   1.000
_cell.length_c   1.000
_cell.angle_alpha   90.00
_cell.angle_beta   90.00
_cell.angle_gamma   90.00
#
_symmetry.space_group_name_H-M   'P 1'
#
loop_
_entity.id
_entity.type
_entity.pdbx_description
1 polymer ?
#
loop_
_entity_poly.entity_id
_entity_poly.type
_entity_poly.pdbx_seq_one_letter_code
_entity_poly.pdbx_strand_id
1 'polypeptide(L)' 'EAPGVGLAAPQIGVPLRLAVLEDPAPVPEEVRRVREREPLPYRVLINPVYEGVGERRAVFYEGCLSVP' A
#
# COMPACT_ATOMS: atom_id res chain seq x y z
N GLU A 1 -16.60 7.08 1.30
CA GLU A 1 -15.58 6.15 1.84
C GLU A 1 -14.31 6.30 1.03
N ALA A 2 -13.15 6.10 1.63
CA ALA A 2 -11.84 6.20 0.97
C ALA A 2 -11.14 4.83 1.10
N PRO A 3 -11.43 3.85 0.22
CA PRO A 3 -10.96 2.47 0.35
C PRO A 3 -9.49 2.35 -0.10
N GLY A 4 -8.59 3.08 0.55
CA GLY A 4 -7.16 2.96 0.33
C GLY A 4 -6.62 1.68 0.96
N VAL A 5 -5.63 1.05 0.30
CA VAL A 5 -4.94 -0.13 0.83
C VAL A 5 -3.84 0.20 1.85
N GLY A 6 -3.60 1.50 2.07
CA GLY A 6 -2.61 2.01 3.01
C GLY A 6 -2.88 3.45 3.40
N LEU A 7 -2.47 3.81 4.62
CA LEU A 7 -2.57 5.17 5.16
C LEU A 7 -1.33 5.47 6.02
N ALA A 8 -0.69 6.60 5.76
CA ALA A 8 0.38 7.13 6.58
C ALA A 8 -0.14 8.18 7.56
N ALA A 9 0.42 8.22 8.78
CA ALA A 9 0.04 9.18 9.82
C ALA A 9 0.05 10.66 9.34
N PRO A 10 0.99 11.12 8.50
CA PRO A 10 0.95 12.49 7.98
C PRO A 10 -0.28 12.83 7.15
N GLN A 11 -0.94 11.86 6.52
CA GLN A 11 -2.16 12.10 5.71
C GLN A 11 -3.35 12.56 6.55
N ILE A 12 -3.30 12.31 7.86
CA ILE A 12 -4.29 12.76 8.84
C ILE A 12 -3.72 13.81 9.81
N GLY A 13 -2.61 14.47 9.43
CA GLY A 13 -2.01 15.56 10.21
C GLY A 13 -1.15 15.11 11.40
N VAL A 14 -0.78 13.83 11.49
CA VAL A 14 0.04 13.30 12.59
C VAL A 14 1.50 13.13 12.12
N PRO A 15 2.48 13.90 12.63
CA PRO A 15 3.85 13.93 12.11
C PRO A 15 4.72 12.78 12.67
N LEU A 16 4.23 11.54 12.58
CA LEU A 16 4.94 10.35 13.05
C LEU A 16 5.33 9.42 11.90
N ARG A 17 6.41 8.67 12.08
CA ARG A 17 6.81 7.56 11.19
C ARG A 17 5.94 6.33 11.47
N LEU A 18 4.67 6.41 11.08
CA LEU A 18 3.69 5.35 11.27
C LEU A 18 2.84 5.19 10.01
N ALA A 19 2.61 3.94 9.62
CA ALA A 19 1.71 3.59 8.54
C ALA A 19 0.91 2.33 8.89
N VAL A 20 -0.30 2.25 8.33
CA VAL A 20 -1.14 1.05 8.36
C VAL A 20 -1.39 0.58 6.93
N LEU A 21 -1.48 -0.74 6.75
CA LEU A 21 -1.70 -1.39 5.46
C LEU A 21 -2.73 -2.51 5.63
N GLU A 22 -3.65 -2.62 4.68
CA GLU A 22 -4.59 -3.73 4.57
C GLU A 22 -5.05 -3.83 3.12
N ASP A 23 -4.97 -5.01 2.53
CA ASP A 23 -5.43 -5.23 1.17
C ASP A 23 -6.16 -6.57 1.06
N PRO A 24 -7.51 -6.60 0.97
CA PRO A 24 -8.23 -7.83 0.70
C PRO A 24 -8.05 -8.32 -0.76
N ALA A 25 -7.38 -7.55 -1.61
CA ALA A 25 -7.16 -7.79 -3.03
C ALA A 25 -8.45 -8.19 -3.80
N PRO A 26 -9.55 -7.40 -3.73
CA PRO A 26 -10.86 -7.77 -4.31
C PRO A 26 -10.91 -7.47 -5.82
N VAL A 27 -9.92 -7.92 -6.57
CA VAL A 27 -9.81 -7.73 -8.03
C VAL A 27 -9.80 -9.09 -8.73
N PRO A 28 -10.14 -9.16 -10.04
CA PRO A 28 -10.09 -10.41 -10.79
C PRO A 28 -8.72 -11.09 -10.71
N GLU A 29 -8.72 -12.43 -10.73
CA GLU A 29 -7.50 -13.25 -10.62
C GLU A 29 -6.42 -12.87 -11.66
N GLU A 30 -6.83 -12.55 -12.89
CA GLU A 30 -5.92 -12.08 -13.92
C GLU A 30 -5.20 -10.79 -13.51
N VAL A 31 -5.92 -9.84 -12.91
CA VAL A 31 -5.35 -8.58 -12.42
C VAL A 31 -4.41 -8.84 -11.24
N ARG A 32 -4.79 -9.73 -10.31
CA ARG A 32 -3.93 -10.14 -9.20
C ARG A 32 -2.60 -10.70 -9.70
N ARG A 33 -2.67 -11.63 -10.65
CA ARG A 33 -1.49 -12.29 -11.23
C ARG A 33 -0.57 -11.31 -11.94
N VAL A 34 -1.11 -10.43 -12.78
CA VAL A 34 -0.31 -9.45 -13.53
C VAL A 34 0.33 -8.41 -12.61
N ARG A 35 -0.36 -8.01 -11.53
CA ARG A 35 0.12 -7.00 -10.57
C ARG A 35 0.87 -7.58 -9.37
N GLU A 36 0.98 -8.90 -9.27
CA GLU A 36 1.50 -9.59 -8.09
C GLU A 36 0.80 -9.12 -6.79
N ARG A 37 -0.51 -8.87 -6.86
CA ARG A 37 -1.31 -8.34 -5.76
C ARG A 37 -1.95 -9.48 -4.97
N GLU A 38 -1.35 -9.80 -3.84
CA GLU A 38 -1.81 -10.82 -2.89
C GLU A 38 -2.53 -10.18 -1.70
N PRO A 39 -3.48 -10.90 -1.04
CA PRO A 39 -4.10 -10.42 0.17
C PRO A 39 -3.08 -10.09 1.26
N LEU A 40 -3.17 -8.89 1.81
CA LEU A 40 -2.36 -8.40 2.92
C LEU A 40 -3.24 -8.21 4.15
N PRO A 41 -3.08 -9.04 5.20
CA PRO A 41 -3.75 -8.83 6.47
C PRO A 41 -3.34 -7.48 7.09
N TYR A 42 -4.24 -6.91 7.89
CA TYR A 42 -3.99 -5.65 8.60
C TYR A 42 -2.63 -5.64 9.29
N ARG A 43 -1.82 -4.63 8.97
CA ARG A 43 -0.46 -4.48 9.46
C ARG A 43 -0.22 -3.05 9.90
N VAL A 44 0.39 -2.91 11.08
CA VAL A 44 0.89 -1.63 11.60
C VAL A 44 2.41 -1.61 11.50
N LEU A 45 2.95 -0.54 10.94
CA LEU A 45 4.39 -0.30 10.84
C LEU A 45 4.76 0.92 11.66
N ILE A 46 5.58 0.73 12.69
CA ILE A 46 6.08 1.79 13.57
C ILE A 46 7.58 1.97 13.31
N ASN A 47 8.00 3.20 13.04
CA ASN A 47 9.38 3.55 12.68
C ASN A 47 9.98 2.67 11.55
N PRO A 48 9.23 2.34 10.48
CA PRO A 48 9.72 1.40 9.48
C PRO A 48 10.93 1.95 8.71
N VAL A 49 11.81 1.04 8.32
CA VAL A 49 12.86 1.21 7.30
C VAL A 49 12.73 0.05 6.32
N TYR A 50 12.98 0.28 5.04
CA TYR A 50 12.92 -0.75 4.00
C TYR A 50 14.00 -0.50 2.94
N GLU A 51 14.43 -1.58 2.30
CA GLU A 51 15.32 -1.58 1.14
C GLU A 51 14.74 -2.48 0.05
N GLY A 52 15.06 -2.18 -1.22
CA GLY A 52 14.62 -2.99 -2.35
C GLY A 52 15.34 -4.32 -2.39
N VAL A 53 14.61 -5.41 -2.65
CA VAL A 53 15.21 -6.74 -2.87
C VAL A 53 15.50 -6.92 -4.36
N GLY A 54 16.77 -6.93 -4.75
CA GLY A 54 17.21 -7.09 -6.13
C GLY A 54 16.94 -5.86 -7.02
N GLU A 55 16.93 -6.07 -8.35
CA GLU A 55 16.87 -4.98 -9.34
C GLU A 55 15.57 -4.93 -10.17
N ARG A 56 14.66 -5.88 -9.96
CA ARG A 56 13.41 -6.00 -10.73
C ARG A 56 12.52 -4.77 -10.52
N ARG A 57 11.91 -4.28 -11.60
CA ARG A 57 10.95 -3.16 -11.59
C ARG A 57 9.66 -3.54 -12.33
N ALA A 58 8.55 -2.94 -11.92
CA ALA A 58 7.25 -3.03 -12.57
C ALA A 58 6.61 -1.64 -12.67
N VAL A 59 5.70 -1.44 -13.62
CA VAL A 59 5.05 -0.14 -13.87
C VAL A 59 3.54 -0.31 -13.94
N PHE A 60 2.83 0.41 -13.09
CA PHE A 60 1.35 0.44 -13.03
C PHE A 60 0.87 1.84 -12.66
N TYR A 61 -0.43 2.08 -12.84
CA TYR A 61 -1.08 3.27 -12.30
C TYR A 61 -1.29 3.15 -10.79
N GLU A 62 -0.99 4.24 -10.08
CA GLU A 62 -1.17 4.39 -8.64
C GLU A 62 -2.20 5.49 -8.34
N GLY A 63 -2.78 5.43 -7.14
CA GLY A 63 -3.65 6.47 -6.59
C GLY A 63 -3.22 6.83 -5.18
N CYS A 64 -3.54 8.05 -4.73
CA CYS A 64 -3.22 8.52 -3.39
C CYS A 64 -4.45 9.20 -2.77
N LEU A 65 -4.80 8.82 -1.54
CA LEU A 65 -5.93 9.42 -0.82
C LEU A 65 -5.78 10.94 -0.59
N SER A 66 -4.56 11.46 -0.67
CA SER A 66 -4.27 12.88 -0.51
C SER A 66 -4.28 13.66 -1.84
N VAL A 67 -4.48 12.99 -2.98
CA VAL A 67 -4.54 13.59 -4.33
C VAL A 67 -5.84 13.11 -5.02
N PRO A 68 -6.95 13.84 -4.85
CA PRO A 68 -8.25 13.47 -5.42
C PRO A 68 -8.33 13.69 -6.94
#